data_AF-A0A9K3PLH4-F1
#
_entry.id   AF-A0A9K3PLH4-F1
#
_cell.length_a   1.000
_cell.length_b   1.000
_cell.length_c   1.000
_cell.angle_alpha   90.00
_cell.angle_beta   90.00
_cell.angle_gamma   90.00
#
_symmetry.space_group_name_H-M   'P 1'
#
loop_
_entity.id
_entity.type
_entity.pdbx_description
1 polymer ?
#
loop_
_entity_poly.entity_id
_entity_poly.type
_entity_poly.pdbx_seq_one_letter_code
_entity_poly.pdbx_strand_id
1 'polypeptide(L)'
;MYITTLSMSSSSPPPRQPRRMMKKRRQKESDTTTKRRFLPNQTNSKSPWNINNNNNKDDTTTSVTTEYRPLVPSVRRDLGEDYWIDPADLEREQRRRQQQQELLRKQRTRNENTIPTEKLWSEVKAPYRQNWIGYFSVFIAILSMIVLKFPELLDTPTISYPDL
;
A
#
# COMPACT_ATOMS: atom_id res chain seq x y z
N MET A 1 -55.56 21.13 -35.78
CA MET A 1 -55.06 19.95 -35.04
C MET A 1 -53.60 19.78 -35.41
N TYR A 2 -52.67 20.16 -34.53
CA TYR A 2 -51.23 20.00 -34.78
C TYR A 2 -50.76 18.71 -34.10
N ILE A 3 -50.14 17.83 -34.89
CA ILE A 3 -49.60 16.55 -34.41
C ILE A 3 -48.14 16.81 -34.02
N THR A 4 -47.88 16.89 -32.71
CA THR A 4 -46.55 17.05 -32.15
C THR A 4 -45.84 15.69 -32.14
N THR A 5 -44.93 15.45 -33.08
CA THR A 5 -44.11 14.23 -33.12
C THR A 5 -42.96 14.35 -32.12
N LEU A 6 -43.06 13.67 -30.97
CA LEU A 6 -41.95 13.50 -30.03
C LEU A 6 -40.89 12.58 -30.65
N SER A 7 -39.75 13.15 -31.04
CA SER A 7 -38.56 12.38 -31.38
C SER A 7 -37.89 11.87 -30.10
N MET A 8 -37.98 10.57 -29.87
CA MET A 8 -37.21 9.92 -28.82
C MET A 8 -35.75 9.81 -29.28
N SER A 9 -34.87 10.62 -28.69
CA SER A 9 -33.43 10.46 -28.86
C SER A 9 -32.99 9.19 -28.12
N SER A 10 -32.62 8.16 -28.88
CA SER A 10 -32.01 6.95 -28.35
C SER A 10 -30.61 7.30 -27.84
N SER A 11 -30.48 7.65 -26.57
CA SER A 11 -29.19 7.82 -25.92
C SER A 11 -28.51 6.46 -25.85
N SER A 12 -27.53 6.25 -26.74
CA SER A 12 -26.70 5.04 -26.69
C SER A 12 -26.03 4.96 -25.31
N PRO A 13 -26.12 3.83 -24.61
CA PRO A 13 -25.48 3.68 -23.31
C PRO A 13 -23.97 3.90 -23.43
N PRO A 14 -23.35 4.56 -22.44
CA PRO A 14 -21.92 4.88 -22.51
C PRO A 14 -21.08 3.59 -22.57
N PRO A 15 -19.97 3.59 -23.33
CA PRO A 15 -19.11 2.43 -23.47
C PRO A 15 -18.58 1.98 -22.10
N ARG A 16 -18.79 0.69 -21.78
CA ARG A 16 -18.33 0.10 -20.53
C ARG A 16 -16.80 0.12 -20.50
N GLN A 17 -16.22 0.91 -19.61
CA GLN A 17 -14.78 0.93 -19.43
C GLN A 17 -14.28 -0.45 -18.99
N PRO A 18 -13.13 -0.92 -19.50
CA PRO A 18 -12.55 -2.19 -19.11
C PRO A 18 -12.29 -2.19 -17.61
N ARG A 19 -12.87 -3.17 -16.91
CA ARG A 19 -12.76 -3.32 -15.46
C ARG A 19 -11.28 -3.47 -15.11
N ARG A 20 -10.71 -2.43 -14.50
CA ARG A 20 -9.32 -2.35 -14.07
C ARG A 20 -8.99 -3.63 -13.29
N MET A 21 -8.23 -4.53 -13.92
CA MET A 21 -7.94 -5.82 -13.31
C MET A 21 -7.14 -5.55 -12.04
N MET A 22 -7.71 -5.86 -10.88
CA MET A 22 -6.98 -5.77 -9.62
C MET A 22 -5.78 -6.70 -9.74
N LYS A 23 -4.59 -6.10 -9.81
CA LYS A 23 -3.31 -6.82 -9.83
C LYS A 23 -3.28 -7.70 -8.59
N LYS A 24 -3.41 -9.03 -8.76
CA LYS A 24 -3.33 -9.98 -7.66
C LYS A 24 -2.04 -9.69 -6.90
N ARG A 25 -2.17 -9.16 -5.68
CA ARG A 25 -1.04 -9.04 -4.76
C ARG A 25 -0.54 -10.46 -4.56
N ARG A 26 0.71 -10.74 -4.98
CA ARG A 26 1.39 -11.98 -4.62
C ARG A 26 1.39 -12.04 -3.09
N GLN A 27 0.73 -13.04 -2.54
CA GLN A 27 0.85 -13.39 -1.14
C GLN A 27 2.34 -13.64 -0.91
N LYS A 28 2.95 -12.78 -0.10
CA LYS A 28 4.31 -12.97 0.37
C LYS A 28 4.23 -14.18 1.30
N GLU A 29 4.72 -15.33 0.83
CA GLU A 29 4.97 -16.50 1.66
C GLU A 29 5.80 -16.02 2.86
N SER A 30 5.15 -15.98 4.01
CA SER A 30 5.83 -15.77 5.28
C SER A 30 6.58 -17.06 5.56
N ASP A 31 7.92 -16.97 5.55
CA ASP A 31 8.85 -18.03 5.95
C ASP A 31 8.35 -18.76 7.20
N THR A 32 7.79 -19.95 7.00
CA THR A 32 7.56 -20.94 8.05
C THR A 32 8.89 -21.63 8.36
N THR A 33 9.81 -20.91 8.97
CA THR A 33 11.06 -21.48 9.49
C THR A 33 11.27 -21.13 10.96
N THR A 34 10.20 -21.05 11.74
CA THR A 34 10.30 -21.24 13.19
C THR A 34 10.26 -22.73 13.47
N LYS A 35 11.47 -23.30 13.43
CA LYS A 35 11.85 -24.66 13.85
C LYS A 35 11.23 -24.96 15.22
N ARG A 36 10.03 -25.56 15.25
CA ARG A 36 9.46 -26.17 16.45
C ARG A 36 10.36 -27.35 16.82
N ARG A 37 11.27 -27.13 17.77
CA ARG A 37 11.81 -28.22 18.58
C ARG A 37 10.66 -28.73 19.43
N PHE A 38 10.16 -29.91 19.08
CA PHE A 38 9.41 -30.76 19.99
C PHE A 38 10.28 -31.02 21.23
N LEU A 39 9.84 -30.53 22.40
CA LEU A 39 10.22 -31.11 23.68
C LEU A 39 9.02 -31.94 24.18
N PRO A 40 9.25 -33.17 24.66
CA PRO A 40 8.18 -33.96 25.23
C PRO A 40 7.85 -33.47 26.65
N ASN A 41 6.56 -33.27 26.87
CA ASN A 41 5.81 -33.67 28.05
C ASN A 41 6.58 -33.67 29.40
N GLN A 42 6.43 -32.59 30.17
CA GLN A 42 6.48 -32.67 31.63
C GLN A 42 5.28 -31.93 32.21
N THR A 43 4.32 -32.72 32.66
CA THR A 43 3.35 -32.36 33.69
C THR A 43 4.11 -31.97 34.96
N ASN A 44 4.14 -30.69 35.32
CA ASN A 44 4.13 -30.35 36.73
C ASN A 44 3.64 -28.93 37.02
N SER A 45 2.70 -28.89 37.96
CA SER A 45 2.29 -27.77 38.79
C SER A 45 3.30 -26.61 38.96
N LYS A 46 2.83 -25.39 38.71
CA LYS A 46 2.90 -24.19 39.59
C LYS A 46 2.80 -22.91 38.75
N SER A 47 1.70 -22.19 38.98
CA SER A 47 1.46 -20.82 38.51
C SER A 47 2.55 -19.87 39.03
N PRO A 48 3.21 -19.06 38.18
CA PRO A 48 4.16 -18.04 38.61
C PRO A 48 3.48 -16.66 38.57
N TRP A 49 2.45 -16.46 39.38
CA TRP A 49 1.94 -15.11 39.66
C TRP A 49 2.07 -14.84 41.15
N ASN A 50 3.29 -14.53 41.58
CA ASN A 50 3.53 -13.82 42.83
C ASN A 50 4.07 -12.44 42.46
N ILE A 51 3.15 -11.51 42.17
CA ILE A 51 3.46 -10.09 42.02
C ILE A 51 3.44 -9.49 43.42
N ASN A 52 4.63 -9.22 43.94
CA ASN A 52 4.82 -8.54 45.21
C ASN A 52 4.50 -7.04 44.98
N ASN A 53 3.38 -6.59 45.56
CA ASN A 53 2.95 -5.21 45.57
C ASN A 53 3.77 -4.44 46.61
N ASN A 54 4.56 -3.47 46.17
CA ASN A 54 4.92 -2.30 46.97
C ASN A 54 5.58 -1.25 46.08
N ASN A 55 4.83 -0.23 45.68
CA ASN A 55 5.15 1.16 45.99
C ASN A 55 4.14 2.11 45.35
N ASN A 56 3.57 2.97 46.18
CA ASN A 56 2.76 4.12 45.83
C ASN A 56 3.47 5.01 44.79
N LYS A 57 2.75 5.37 43.73
CA LYS A 57 2.73 6.75 43.25
C LYS A 57 1.46 6.99 42.44
N ASP A 58 0.77 8.04 42.84
CA ASP A 58 -0.45 8.53 42.22
C ASP A 58 -0.23 8.83 40.73
N ASP A 59 -0.72 7.94 39.87
CA ASP A 59 -1.01 8.24 38.49
C ASP A 59 -2.40 7.67 38.20
N THR A 60 -3.29 8.51 37.71
CA THR A 60 -4.65 8.23 37.21
C THR A 60 -4.59 7.26 36.03
N THR A 61 -4.18 6.04 36.32
CA THR A 61 -4.00 4.97 35.37
C THR A 61 -5.34 4.28 35.28
N THR A 62 -6.08 4.61 34.22
CA THR A 62 -7.27 3.87 33.80
C THR A 62 -6.90 2.39 33.82
N SER A 63 -7.48 1.63 34.74
CA SER A 63 -7.26 0.20 34.84
C SER A 63 -7.74 -0.43 33.53
N VAL A 64 -6.82 -0.64 32.60
CA VAL A 64 -7.08 -1.40 31.38
C VAL A 64 -7.28 -2.83 31.84
N THR A 65 -8.52 -3.18 32.18
CA THR A 65 -8.95 -4.55 32.35
C THR A 65 -8.68 -5.24 31.02
N THR A 66 -7.54 -5.91 30.92
CA THR A 66 -7.12 -6.64 29.74
C THR A 66 -7.97 -7.90 29.65
N GLU A 67 -9.20 -7.74 29.14
CA GLU A 67 -10.06 -8.87 28.79
C GLU A 67 -9.33 -9.75 27.77
N TYR A 68 -8.96 -10.96 28.19
CA TYR A 68 -8.41 -11.97 27.29
C TYR A 68 -9.54 -12.50 26.41
N ARG A 69 -9.55 -12.12 25.13
CA ARG A 69 -10.41 -12.75 24.11
C ARG A 69 -9.54 -13.30 22.97
N PRO A 70 -9.86 -14.51 22.46
CA PRO A 70 -9.09 -15.12 21.38
C PRO A 70 -9.18 -14.26 20.11
N LEU A 71 -8.06 -14.16 19.36
CA LEU A 71 -8.01 -13.42 18.09
C LEU A 71 -8.92 -14.02 17.00
N VAL A 72 -9.31 -15.28 17.18
CA VAL A 72 -10.15 -16.00 16.22
C VAL A 72 -11.54 -16.16 16.85
N PRO A 73 -12.61 -15.71 16.18
CA PRO A 73 -13.96 -15.96 16.64
C PRO A 73 -14.20 -17.47 16.78
N SER A 74 -14.99 -17.87 17.78
CA SER A 74 -15.37 -19.28 17.93
C SER A 74 -16.18 -19.71 16.71
N VAL A 75 -15.89 -20.90 16.18
CA VAL A 75 -16.53 -21.48 14.97
C VAL A 75 -18.06 -21.48 15.06
N ARG A 76 -18.62 -21.60 16.27
CA ARG A 76 -20.07 -21.53 16.53
C ARG A 76 -20.70 -20.19 16.18
N ARG A 77 -19.95 -19.09 16.35
CA ARG A 77 -20.39 -17.74 16.01
C ARG A 77 -20.50 -17.55 14.49
N ASP A 78 -19.60 -18.17 13.73
CA ASP A 78 -19.61 -18.14 12.27
C ASP A 78 -20.71 -19.02 11.66
N LEU A 79 -21.08 -20.10 12.35
CA LEU A 79 -22.22 -20.95 11.99
C LEU A 79 -23.58 -20.31 12.30
N GLY A 80 -23.59 -19.14 12.96
CA GLY A 80 -24.81 -18.42 13.29
C GLY A 80 -25.63 -19.05 14.41
N GLU A 81 -25.10 -20.04 15.13
CA GLU A 81 -25.85 -20.76 16.19
C GLU A 81 -26.15 -19.88 17.42
N ASP A 82 -25.49 -18.73 17.54
CA ASP A 82 -25.58 -17.82 18.67
C ASP A 82 -26.30 -16.52 18.26
N TYR A 83 -27.63 -16.62 18.11
CA TYR A 83 -28.49 -15.54 17.62
C TYR A 83 -28.80 -14.46 18.66
N TRP A 84 -28.43 -14.67 19.94
CA TRP A 84 -28.70 -13.70 21.00
C TRP A 84 -27.41 -12.97 21.37
N ILE A 85 -27.30 -11.74 20.85
CA ILE A 85 -26.27 -10.80 21.28
C ILE A 85 -26.86 -9.95 22.39
N ASP A 86 -26.25 -9.99 23.57
CA ASP A 86 -26.62 -9.11 24.66
C ASP A 86 -26.43 -7.64 24.23
N PRO A 87 -27.40 -6.76 24.51
CA PRO A 87 -27.32 -5.35 24.09
C PRO A 87 -26.12 -4.63 24.70
N ALA A 88 -25.69 -5.02 25.90
CA ALA A 88 -24.50 -4.50 26.55
C ALA A 88 -23.20 -4.89 25.81
N ASP A 89 -23.14 -6.09 25.22
CA ASP A 89 -21.97 -6.57 24.47
C ASP A 89 -21.92 -5.92 23.08
N LEU A 90 -23.07 -5.65 22.46
CA LEU A 90 -23.16 -4.91 21.21
C LEU A 90 -22.57 -3.48 21.35
N GLU A 91 -22.94 -2.78 22.42
CA GLU A 91 -22.47 -1.41 22.67
C GLU A 91 -20.94 -1.38 22.90
N ARG A 92 -20.40 -2.34 23.67
CA ARG A 92 -18.96 -2.46 23.89
C ARG A 92 -18.21 -2.70 22.58
N GLU A 93 -18.73 -3.55 21.70
CA GLU A 93 -18.11 -3.83 20.41
C GLU A 93 -18.15 -2.59 19.48
N GLN A 94 -19.26 -1.83 19.51
CA GLN A 94 -19.37 -0.58 18.75
C GLN A 94 -18.35 0.46 19.22
N ARG A 95 -18.18 0.63 20.54
CA ARG A 95 -17.15 1.53 21.11
C ARG A 95 -15.73 1.11 20.71
N ARG A 96 -15.42 -0.20 20.71
CA ARG A 96 -14.11 -0.71 20.24
C ARG A 96 -13.87 -0.40 18.78
N ARG A 97 -14.88 -0.62 17.92
CA ARG A 97 -14.77 -0.31 16.49
C ARG A 97 -14.51 1.17 16.26
N GLN A 98 -15.19 2.05 17.00
CA GLN A 98 -14.96 3.49 16.95
C GLN A 98 -13.53 3.84 17.40
N GLN A 99 -13.07 3.31 18.53
CA GLN A 99 -11.69 3.52 19.02
C GLN A 99 -10.64 3.03 18.03
N GLN A 100 -10.82 1.84 17.44
CA GLN A 100 -9.91 1.33 16.41
C GLN A 100 -9.90 2.21 15.16
N GLN A 101 -11.08 2.68 14.70
CA GLN A 101 -11.16 3.60 13.57
C GLN A 101 -10.46 4.93 13.87
N GLU A 102 -10.60 5.47 15.08
CA GLU A 102 -9.89 6.68 15.50
C GLU A 102 -8.38 6.49 15.54
N LEU A 103 -7.90 5.35 16.05
CA LEU A 103 -6.47 5.02 16.06
C LEU A 103 -5.91 4.92 14.64
N LEU A 104 -6.63 4.27 13.72
CA LEU A 104 -6.25 4.19 12.31
C LEU A 104 -6.24 5.57 11.63
N ARG A 105 -7.21 6.44 11.95
CA ARG A 105 -7.24 7.83 11.47
C ARG A 105 -6.03 8.61 11.98
N LYS A 106 -5.71 8.51 13.28
CA LYS A 106 -4.55 9.16 13.91
C LYS A 106 -3.22 8.66 13.34
N GLN A 107 -3.12 7.38 12.97
CA GLN A 107 -1.92 6.86 12.29
C GLN A 107 -1.77 7.39 10.87
N ARG A 108 -2.87 7.53 10.11
CA ARG A 108 -2.82 8.10 8.76
C ARG A 108 -2.38 9.56 8.78
N THR A 109 -2.95 10.37 9.67
CA THR A 109 -2.60 11.80 9.76
C THR A 109 -1.16 12.03 10.26
N ARG A 110 -0.64 11.17 11.15
CA ARG A 110 0.77 11.22 11.56
C ARG A 110 1.74 10.94 10.40
N ASN A 111 1.35 10.08 9.46
CA ASN A 111 2.17 9.74 8.30
C ASN A 111 2.04 10.75 7.14
N GLU A 112 0.99 11.58 7.12
CA GLU A 112 0.81 12.62 6.10
C GLU A 112 1.73 13.83 6.32
N ASN A 113 2.12 14.12 7.56
CA ASN A 113 3.00 15.27 7.86
C ASN A 113 4.49 14.98 7.59
N THR A 114 4.86 13.75 7.28
CA THR A 114 6.23 13.33 6.95
C THR A 114 6.22 12.58 5.62
N ILE A 115 5.82 13.26 4.53
CA ILE A 115 6.00 12.71 3.19
C ILE A 115 7.51 12.50 3.00
N PRO A 116 8.00 11.27 2.84
CA PRO A 116 9.42 11.03 2.65
C PRO A 116 9.82 11.70 1.34
N THR A 117 10.86 12.53 1.40
CA THR A 117 11.39 13.27 0.24
C THR A 117 11.61 12.34 -0.95
N GLU A 118 12.05 11.10 -0.70
CA GLU A 118 12.22 10.03 -1.68
C GLU A 118 10.97 9.78 -2.55
N LYS A 119 9.77 9.84 -1.95
CA LYS A 119 8.52 9.67 -2.68
C LYS A 119 8.20 10.86 -3.57
N LEU A 120 8.50 12.08 -3.10
CA LEU A 120 8.39 13.32 -3.88
C LEU A 120 9.25 13.26 -5.14
N TRP A 121 10.53 12.86 -5.00
CA TRP A 121 11.44 12.70 -6.13
C TRP A 121 10.96 11.62 -7.11
N SER A 122 10.35 10.54 -6.59
CA SER A 122 9.84 9.46 -7.44
C SER A 122 8.63 9.89 -8.28
N GLU A 123 7.73 10.71 -7.74
CA GLU A 123 6.56 11.23 -8.46
C GLU A 123 6.97 12.27 -9.52
N VAL A 124 7.92 13.15 -9.19
CA VAL A 124 8.47 14.12 -10.16
C VAL A 124 9.25 13.41 -11.28
N LYS A 125 9.95 12.31 -10.98
CA LYS A 125 10.76 11.56 -11.96
C LYS A 125 9.95 10.56 -12.80
N ALA A 126 8.75 10.17 -12.33
CA ALA A 126 7.86 9.23 -13.03
C ALA A 126 7.52 9.62 -14.48
N PRO A 127 7.13 10.88 -14.80
CA PRO A 127 6.79 11.25 -16.17
C PRO A 127 7.95 11.15 -17.16
N TYR A 128 9.20 11.39 -16.72
CA TYR A 128 10.37 11.42 -17.60
C TYR A 128 10.90 10.03 -17.97
N ARG A 129 10.55 8.98 -17.21
CA ARG A 129 11.01 7.62 -17.53
C ARG A 129 10.37 7.06 -18.82
N GLN A 130 9.21 7.56 -19.22
CA GLN A 130 8.51 7.11 -20.43
C GLN A 130 8.89 7.90 -21.68
N ASN A 131 9.46 9.10 -21.52
CA ASN A 131 9.86 9.97 -22.63
C ASN A 131 11.28 9.68 -23.15
N TRP A 132 11.76 8.44 -23.03
CA TRP A 132 13.08 8.04 -23.53
C TRP A 132 13.23 8.24 -25.04
N ILE A 133 12.12 8.10 -25.79
CA ILE A 133 12.08 8.35 -27.23
C ILE A 133 12.32 9.84 -27.56
N GLY A 134 11.86 10.75 -26.71
CA GLY A 134 12.05 12.19 -26.88
C GLY A 134 13.50 12.61 -26.66
N TYR A 135 14.18 12.01 -25.67
CA TYR A 135 15.62 12.22 -25.50
C TYR A 135 16.41 11.71 -26.71
N PHE A 136 16.03 10.56 -27.26
CA PHE A 136 16.64 10.03 -28.48
C PHE A 136 16.45 10.94 -29.69
N SER A 137 15.26 11.52 -29.88
CA SER A 137 15.03 12.44 -31.01
C SER A 137 15.83 13.73 -30.88
N VAL A 138 15.91 14.31 -29.68
CA VAL A 138 16.72 15.51 -29.42
C VAL A 138 18.20 15.22 -29.64
N PHE A 139 18.67 14.05 -29.20
CA PHE A 139 20.05 13.62 -29.41
C PHE A 139 20.40 13.52 -30.90
N ILE A 140 19.55 12.87 -31.71
CA ILE A 140 19.76 12.75 -33.16
C ILE A 140 19.74 14.13 -33.83
N ALA A 141 18.84 15.03 -33.43
CA ALA A 141 18.76 16.39 -33.97
C ALA A 141 20.05 17.19 -33.68
N ILE A 142 20.58 17.11 -32.45
CA ILE A 142 21.85 17.76 -32.08
C ILE A 142 23.01 17.16 -32.89
N LEU A 143 23.06 15.83 -33.01
CA LEU A 143 24.12 15.15 -33.79
C LEU A 143 24.10 15.59 -35.26
N SER A 144 22.90 15.64 -35.86
CA SER A 144 22.72 16.12 -37.23
C SER A 144 23.15 17.58 -37.39
N MET A 145 22.89 18.42 -36.39
CA MET A 145 23.30 19.83 -36.44
C MET A 145 24.83 19.98 -36.38
N ILE A 146 25.51 19.14 -35.59
CA ILE A 146 26.98 19.14 -35.49
C ILE A 146 27.60 18.76 -36.84
N VAL A 147 27.11 17.70 -37.49
CA VAL A 147 27.60 17.27 -38.81
C VAL A 147 27.44 18.37 -39.87
N LEU A 148 26.30 19.09 -39.85
CA LEU A 148 26.04 20.19 -40.78
C LEU A 148 26.91 21.42 -40.52
N LYS A 149 27.23 21.71 -39.25
CA LYS A 149 28.01 22.90 -38.86
C LYS A 149 29.52 22.70 -38.96
N PHE A 150 29.98 21.46 -38.83
CA PHE A 150 31.40 21.12 -38.81
C PHE A 150 31.68 19.95 -39.77
N PRO A 151 31.57 20.16 -41.10
CA PRO A 151 31.90 19.11 -42.08
C PRO A 151 33.37 18.68 -41.98
N GLU A 152 34.25 19.57 -41.51
CA GLU A 152 35.68 19.31 -41.31
C GLU A 152 35.96 18.15 -40.32
N LEU A 153 35.01 17.80 -39.44
CA LEU A 153 35.16 16.64 -38.55
C LEU A 153 35.03 15.30 -39.28
N LEU A 154 34.44 15.28 -40.48
CA LEU A 154 34.31 14.09 -41.32
C LEU A 154 35.46 13.92 -42.31
N ASP A 155 36.22 14.98 -42.58
CA ASP A 155 37.40 14.88 -43.42
C ASP A 155 38.49 14.15 -42.66
N THR A 156 38.72 12.88 -43.02
CA THR A 156 39.85 12.12 -42.49
C THR A 156 41.14 12.81 -42.93
N PRO A 157 42.06 13.18 -42.02
CA PRO A 157 43.30 13.82 -42.40
C PRO A 157 44.09 12.86 -43.30
N THR A 158 44.19 13.19 -44.59
CA THR A 158 45.00 12.44 -45.54
C THR A 158 46.46 12.79 -45.27
N ILE A 159 47.15 11.92 -44.55
CA ILE A 159 48.61 11.98 -44.40
C ILE A 159 49.20 11.62 -45.75
N SER A 160 49.73 12.60 -46.49
CA SER A 160 50.52 12.33 -47.69
C SER A 160 51.91 11.87 -47.26
N TYR A 161 52.25 10.63 -47.56
CA TYR A 161 53.61 10.13 -47.39
C TYR A 161 54.46 10.67 -48.56
N PRO A 162 55.53 11.44 -48.33
CA PRO A 162 56.46 11.79 -49.39
C PRO A 162 57.18 10.52 -49.85
N ASP A 163 57.15 10.27 -51.16
CA ASP A 163 57.83 9.13 -51.79
C ASP A 163 59.36 9.34 -51.69
N LEU A 164 60.07 8.29 -51.26
CA LEU A 164 61.52 8.27 -50.97
C LEU A 164 62.35 7.86 -52.19
#